data_AF-A0AAD7A964-F1
#
_entry.id   AF-A0AAD7A964-F1
#
_cell.length_a   1.000
_cell.length_b   1.000
_cell.length_c   1.000
_cell.angle_alpha   90.00
_cell.angle_beta   90.00
_cell.angle_gamma   90.00
#
_symmetry.space_group_name_H-M   'P 1'
#
loop_
_entity.id
_entity.type
_entity.pdbx_description
1 polymer ?
#
loop_
_entity_poly.entity_id
_entity_poly.type
_entity_poly.pdbx_seq_one_letter_code
_entity_poly.pdbx_strand_id
1 'polypeptide(L)'
;MLALRFPRALYISKHSGRRLFSDLSFPVPPKPKGWPTPWITETDATDYLFPLYSQGWYISAVSGDLPTVKTAGLACRFAFPGCPPAAEFIKDVLTLTETENHHPCWLKLTNSGDNSSVHICSTTHSALRPKWDPTDTSESRALQGITLRDLRLAALISSLPSNTFRPSAEIGPSRTRPTWDELSATLRFWATPASQPTRTKESSDGATDGMIARREKKNPVCAACAGPHPINTCPNRHRIPPPPCALCDGSHWRVDCPVGKESQRSGKRVSQIKKTLAQTPVNPCPNCGGAHWMADCRVPQAPPQLVEALQLPVPKIDPFEANGGKVD
;
A
#
# COMPACT_ATOMS: atom_id res chain seq x y z
N MET A 1 -37.92 3.32 -39.21
CA MET A 1 -37.14 2.07 -39.05
C MET A 1 -35.69 2.52 -38.87
N LEU A 2 -35.04 2.49 -37.70
CA LEU A 2 -34.81 1.43 -36.73
C LEU A 2 -35.02 1.96 -35.29
N ALA A 3 -35.92 1.33 -34.53
CA ALA A 3 -36.10 1.60 -33.11
C ALA A 3 -35.19 0.67 -32.30
N LEU A 4 -34.08 1.19 -31.77
CA LEU A 4 -33.26 0.49 -30.79
C LEU A 4 -34.00 0.50 -29.45
N ARG A 5 -34.71 -0.60 -29.17
CA ARG A 5 -35.33 -0.88 -27.87
C ARG A 5 -34.24 -1.17 -26.85
N PHE A 6 -33.94 -0.22 -25.98
CA PHE A 6 -33.22 -0.51 -24.73
C PHE A 6 -34.20 -1.17 -23.74
N PRO A 7 -33.90 -2.35 -23.18
CA PRO A 7 -34.72 -2.90 -22.11
C PRO A 7 -34.41 -2.13 -20.81
N ARG A 8 -35.34 -1.26 -20.41
CA ARG A 8 -35.41 -0.69 -19.06
C ARG A 8 -36.54 -1.39 -18.31
N ALA A 9 -36.19 -2.23 -17.33
CA ALA A 9 -36.90 -2.39 -16.06
C ALA A 9 -36.18 -3.45 -15.21
N LEU A 10 -35.28 -3.01 -14.33
CA LEU A 10 -34.86 -3.87 -13.21
C LEU A 10 -36.00 -3.90 -12.19
N TYR A 11 -36.80 -4.95 -12.27
CA TYR A 11 -37.81 -5.32 -11.29
C TYR A 11 -37.13 -5.55 -9.93
N ILE A 12 -37.34 -4.66 -8.96
CA ILE A 12 -36.92 -4.85 -7.57
C ILE A 12 -38.05 -5.63 -6.87
N SER A 13 -37.95 -6.96 -6.88
CA SER A 13 -38.79 -7.82 -6.05
C SER A 13 -38.44 -7.61 -4.58
N LYS A 14 -39.45 -7.31 -3.76
CA LYS A 14 -39.35 -7.08 -2.30
C LYS A 14 -39.24 -8.37 -1.47
N HIS A 15 -39.19 -9.55 -2.08
CA HIS A 15 -39.00 -10.81 -1.38
C HIS A 15 -37.57 -11.32 -1.59
N SER A 16 -36.78 -11.35 -0.49
CA SER A 16 -35.68 -12.27 -0.11
C SER A 16 -34.86 -13.05 -1.17
N GLY A 17 -34.90 -12.64 -2.44
CA GLY A 17 -34.28 -13.29 -3.56
C GLY A 17 -32.79 -13.01 -3.51
N ARG A 18 -32.04 -13.98 -2.99
CA ARG A 18 -30.64 -14.18 -3.39
C ARG A 18 -30.62 -14.19 -4.91
N ARG A 19 -30.34 -13.04 -5.53
CA ARG A 19 -29.83 -13.04 -6.90
C ARG A 19 -28.49 -13.75 -6.81
N LEU A 20 -28.43 -14.94 -7.38
CA LEU A 20 -27.18 -15.63 -7.63
C LEU A 20 -26.41 -14.73 -8.63
N PHE A 21 -25.55 -13.88 -8.10
CA PHE A 21 -24.59 -13.10 -8.90
C PHE A 21 -23.47 -13.98 -9.48
N SER A 22 -23.56 -15.30 -9.26
CA SER A 22 -22.49 -16.28 -9.43
C SER A 22 -22.04 -16.51 -10.88
N ASP A 23 -22.86 -16.19 -11.88
CA ASP A 23 -22.60 -16.59 -13.28
C ASP A 23 -22.23 -15.43 -14.22
N LEU A 24 -22.18 -14.19 -13.71
CA LEU A 24 -21.70 -13.09 -14.54
C LEU A 24 -20.17 -13.07 -14.50
N SER A 25 -19.54 -13.83 -15.41
CA SER A 25 -18.10 -13.71 -15.63
C SER A 25 -17.78 -12.29 -16.09
N PHE A 26 -17.00 -11.60 -15.27
CA PHE A 26 -16.62 -10.23 -15.53
C PHE A 26 -15.40 -10.19 -16.46
N PRO A 27 -15.39 -9.35 -17.52
CA PRO A 27 -14.19 -9.21 -18.33
C PRO A 27 -13.08 -8.59 -17.49
N VAL A 28 -12.04 -9.38 -17.19
CA VAL A 28 -10.85 -8.88 -16.47
C VAL A 28 -9.95 -8.15 -17.48
N PRO A 29 -9.66 -6.85 -17.31
CA PRO A 29 -8.77 -6.13 -18.19
C PRO A 29 -7.38 -6.80 -18.29
N PRO A 30 -6.70 -6.75 -19.44
CA PRO A 30 -5.35 -7.29 -19.56
C PRO A 30 -4.37 -6.56 -18.63
N LYS A 31 -3.29 -7.24 -18.23
CA LYS A 31 -2.26 -6.62 -17.37
C LYS A 31 -1.61 -5.44 -18.13
N PRO A 32 -1.67 -4.19 -17.60
CA PRO A 32 -1.15 -3.03 -18.32
C PRO A 32 0.36 -3.14 -18.55
N LYS A 33 0.81 -2.74 -19.75
CA LYS A 33 2.22 -2.72 -20.13
C LYS A 33 2.75 -1.28 -20.08
N GLY A 34 3.99 -1.13 -19.63
CA GLY A 34 4.69 0.16 -19.62
C GLY A 34 4.45 1.02 -18.38
N TRP A 35 5.25 2.09 -18.29
CA TRP A 35 5.20 3.11 -17.26
C TRP A 35 5.54 4.48 -17.87
N PRO A 36 4.82 5.56 -17.54
CA PRO A 36 3.61 5.63 -16.71
C PRO A 36 2.40 4.94 -17.37
N THR A 37 1.42 4.50 -16.57
CA THR A 37 0.21 3.85 -17.10
C THR A 37 -0.81 4.91 -17.52
N PRO A 38 -1.36 4.87 -18.76
CA PRO A 38 -2.34 5.86 -19.20
C PRO A 38 -3.63 5.79 -18.38
N TRP A 39 -4.28 6.94 -18.24
CA TRP A 39 -5.66 7.00 -17.76
C TRP A 39 -6.57 6.19 -18.66
N ILE A 40 -7.68 5.73 -18.10
CA ILE A 40 -8.70 4.99 -18.85
C ILE A 40 -9.21 5.80 -20.05
N THR A 41 -9.48 5.08 -21.14
CA THR A 41 -10.11 5.58 -22.37
C THR A 41 -11.62 5.30 -22.38
N GLU A 42 -12.32 5.77 -23.41
CA GLU A 42 -13.75 5.45 -23.61
C GLU A 42 -13.99 3.96 -23.76
N THR A 43 -13.11 3.27 -24.50
CA THR A 43 -13.13 1.82 -24.66
C THR A 43 -12.94 1.12 -23.32
N ASP A 44 -11.93 1.53 -22.53
CA ASP A 44 -11.70 0.93 -21.20
C ASP A 44 -12.91 1.15 -20.27
N ALA A 45 -13.52 2.33 -20.33
CA ALA A 45 -14.71 2.63 -19.54
C ALA A 45 -15.90 1.76 -19.96
N THR A 46 -16.09 1.58 -21.27
CA THR A 46 -17.16 0.78 -21.84
C THR A 46 -17.03 -0.70 -21.52
N ASP A 47 -15.84 -1.25 -21.70
CA ASP A 47 -15.58 -2.67 -21.58
C ASP A 47 -15.42 -3.12 -20.14
N TYR A 48 -14.91 -2.24 -19.25
CA TYR A 48 -14.52 -2.63 -17.90
C TYR A 48 -15.12 -1.76 -16.80
N LEU A 49 -15.12 -0.44 -16.92
CA LEU A 49 -15.61 0.40 -15.80
C LEU A 49 -17.13 0.32 -15.62
N PHE A 50 -17.89 0.46 -16.69
CA PHE A 50 -19.35 0.48 -16.59
C PHE A 50 -19.94 -0.85 -16.14
N PRO A 51 -19.40 -2.02 -16.55
CA PRO A 51 -19.83 -3.26 -15.94
C PRO A 51 -19.50 -3.30 -14.43
N LEU A 52 -18.38 -2.71 -13.95
CA LEU A 52 -18.07 -2.66 -12.51
C LEU A 52 -19.10 -1.84 -11.70
N TYR A 53 -19.75 -0.85 -12.30
CA TYR A 53 -20.83 -0.10 -11.62
C TYR A 53 -22.01 -1.00 -11.24
N SER A 54 -22.29 -2.04 -12.05
CA SER A 54 -23.30 -3.05 -11.70
C SER A 54 -22.93 -3.89 -10.47
N GLN A 55 -21.63 -3.91 -10.13
CA GLN A 55 -21.05 -4.60 -8.97
C GLN A 55 -20.84 -3.66 -7.78
N GLY A 56 -21.43 -2.46 -7.80
CA GLY A 56 -21.37 -1.50 -6.71
C GLY A 56 -20.07 -0.67 -6.64
N TRP A 57 -19.19 -0.79 -7.64
CA TRP A 57 -18.07 0.14 -7.79
C TRP A 57 -18.56 1.51 -8.24
N TYR A 58 -17.84 2.55 -7.87
CA TYR A 58 -18.15 3.92 -8.25
C TYR A 58 -16.90 4.79 -8.27
N ILE A 59 -17.01 5.95 -8.89
CA ILE A 59 -15.94 6.95 -8.93
C ILE A 59 -16.07 7.85 -7.72
N SER A 60 -14.99 7.98 -6.95
CA SER A 60 -14.91 8.78 -5.74
C SER A 60 -13.78 9.79 -5.82
N ALA A 61 -13.94 10.91 -5.14
CA ALA A 61 -12.86 11.88 -4.96
C ALA A 61 -11.91 11.37 -3.87
N VAL A 62 -10.64 11.24 -4.22
CA VAL A 62 -9.55 10.84 -3.32
C VAL A 62 -8.65 12.05 -3.09
N SER A 63 -8.31 12.33 -1.83
CA SER A 63 -7.28 13.32 -1.53
C SER A 63 -5.93 12.79 -2.02
N GLY A 64 -5.26 13.53 -2.89
CA GLY A 64 -3.90 13.21 -3.33
C GLY A 64 -2.87 13.48 -2.23
N ASP A 65 -1.59 13.34 -2.60
CA ASP A 65 -0.46 13.59 -1.69
C ASP A 65 -0.44 15.02 -1.13
N LEU A 66 -1.05 15.95 -1.86
CA LEU A 66 -1.31 17.31 -1.40
C LEU A 66 -2.78 17.42 -0.96
N PRO A 67 -3.07 17.91 0.26
CA PRO A 67 -4.43 17.95 0.80
C PRO A 67 -5.41 18.81 -0.01
N THR A 68 -4.91 19.66 -0.89
CA THR A 68 -5.69 20.53 -1.77
C THR A 68 -6.01 19.92 -3.14
N VAL A 69 -5.31 18.85 -3.54
CA VAL A 69 -5.51 18.20 -4.84
C VAL A 69 -6.39 16.98 -4.62
N LYS A 70 -7.62 17.03 -5.11
CA LYS A 70 -8.49 15.85 -5.20
C LYS A 70 -8.30 15.21 -6.55
N THR A 71 -8.23 13.89 -6.61
CA THR A 71 -8.24 13.14 -7.87
C THR A 71 -9.35 12.10 -7.90
N ALA A 72 -9.58 11.49 -9.05
CA ALA A 72 -10.46 10.36 -9.19
C ALA A 72 -9.83 9.08 -8.62
N GLY A 73 -10.60 8.35 -7.83
CA GLY A 73 -10.32 6.97 -7.47
C GLY A 73 -11.52 6.08 -7.73
N LEU A 74 -11.26 4.80 -7.94
CA LEU A 74 -12.26 3.76 -8.12
C LEU A 74 -12.52 3.09 -6.77
N ALA A 75 -13.74 3.21 -6.26
CA ALA A 75 -14.10 2.80 -4.89
C ALA A 75 -15.24 1.78 -4.86
N CYS A 76 -15.25 0.95 -3.82
CA CYS A 76 -16.37 0.06 -3.49
C CYS A 76 -16.42 -0.19 -1.98
N ARG A 77 -17.62 -0.33 -1.42
CA ARG A 77 -17.83 -0.72 -0.02
C ARG A 77 -18.47 -2.11 0.02
N PHE A 78 -17.86 -3.02 0.76
CA PHE A 78 -18.33 -4.38 0.97
C PHE A 78 -18.88 -4.51 2.40
N ALA A 79 -20.05 -5.12 2.55
CA ALA A 79 -20.68 -5.39 3.86
C ALA A 79 -20.57 -6.87 4.23
N PHE A 80 -20.36 -7.12 5.52
CA PHE A 80 -20.09 -8.45 6.09
C PHE A 80 -20.88 -8.65 7.40
N PRO A 81 -21.31 -9.88 7.70
CA PRO A 81 -21.93 -10.23 8.98
C PRO A 81 -20.85 -10.40 10.07
N GLY A 82 -20.20 -9.29 10.43
CA GLY A 82 -19.20 -9.22 11.47
C GLY A 82 -17.75 -9.20 10.99
N CYS A 83 -16.84 -9.06 11.95
CA CYS A 83 -15.42 -8.80 11.70
C CYS A 83 -14.66 -9.98 11.09
N PRO A 84 -14.84 -11.25 11.52
CA PRO A 84 -14.06 -12.37 10.98
C PRO A 84 -14.13 -12.52 9.45
N PRO A 85 -15.30 -12.56 8.79
CA PRO A 85 -15.36 -12.65 7.32
C PRO A 85 -14.80 -11.41 6.62
N ALA A 86 -14.90 -10.22 7.23
CA ALA A 86 -14.31 -9.01 6.70
C ALA A 86 -12.77 -9.05 6.74
N ALA A 87 -12.18 -9.64 7.78
CA ALA A 87 -10.74 -9.80 7.92
C ALA A 87 -10.18 -10.79 6.89
N GLU A 88 -10.84 -11.94 6.67
CA GLU A 88 -10.44 -12.88 5.61
C GLU A 88 -10.52 -12.23 4.22
N PHE A 89 -11.58 -11.47 3.94
CA PHE A 89 -11.68 -10.72 2.67
C PHE A 89 -10.53 -9.73 2.50
N ILE A 90 -10.12 -9.02 3.55
CA ILE A 90 -8.97 -8.11 3.50
C ILE A 90 -7.69 -8.88 3.14
N LYS A 91 -7.48 -10.06 3.73
CA LYS A 91 -6.32 -10.91 3.44
C LYS A 91 -6.30 -11.31 1.96
N ASP A 92 -7.43 -11.74 1.41
CA ASP A 92 -7.54 -12.09 -0.02
C ASP A 92 -7.23 -10.89 -0.92
N VAL A 93 -7.76 -9.71 -0.58
CA VAL A 93 -7.45 -8.46 -1.29
C VAL A 93 -5.96 -8.16 -1.24
N LEU A 94 -5.30 -8.32 -0.08
CA LEU A 94 -3.85 -8.09 0.04
C LEU A 94 -3.05 -9.04 -0.86
N THR A 95 -3.40 -10.33 -0.91
CA THR A 95 -2.77 -11.30 -1.83
C THR A 95 -2.94 -10.88 -3.30
N LEU A 96 -4.11 -10.38 -3.69
CA LEU A 96 -4.33 -9.84 -5.04
C LEU A 96 -3.46 -8.61 -5.32
N THR A 97 -3.32 -7.69 -4.35
CA THR A 97 -2.51 -6.47 -4.53
C THR A 97 -1.03 -6.76 -4.70
N GLU A 98 -0.51 -7.76 -4.00
CA GLU A 98 0.86 -8.24 -4.16
C GLU A 98 1.08 -8.87 -5.54
N THR A 99 0.14 -9.73 -5.96
CA THR A 99 0.20 -10.43 -7.26
C THR A 99 0.11 -9.46 -8.45
N GLU A 100 -0.76 -8.45 -8.35
CA GLU A 100 -0.92 -7.42 -9.37
C GLU A 100 0.17 -6.32 -9.28
N ASN A 101 0.96 -6.29 -8.20
CA ASN A 101 1.89 -5.22 -7.87
C ASN A 101 1.21 -3.84 -7.98
N HIS A 102 0.02 -3.74 -7.39
CA HIS A 102 -0.84 -2.55 -7.41
C HIS A 102 -1.65 -2.49 -6.12
N HIS A 103 -1.42 -1.46 -5.30
CA HIS A 103 -2.03 -1.35 -3.98
C HIS A 103 -3.17 -0.32 -4.00
N PRO A 104 -4.28 -0.54 -3.27
CA PRO A 104 -5.29 0.50 -3.07
C PRO A 104 -4.69 1.69 -2.32
N CYS A 105 -5.16 2.90 -2.62
CA CYS A 105 -4.75 4.09 -1.89
C CYS A 105 -5.34 4.15 -0.49
N TRP A 106 -6.50 3.50 -0.27
CA TRP A 106 -7.01 3.22 1.06
C TRP A 106 -7.83 1.93 1.10
N LEU A 107 -7.71 1.25 2.23
CA LEU A 107 -8.44 0.05 2.58
C LEU A 107 -8.86 0.19 4.05
N LYS A 108 -10.16 0.35 4.30
CA LYS A 108 -10.70 0.72 5.62
C LYS A 108 -11.74 -0.29 6.10
N LEU A 109 -11.44 -0.97 7.19
CA LEU A 109 -12.42 -1.74 7.96
C LEU A 109 -13.19 -0.80 8.90
N THR A 110 -14.50 -0.96 8.95
CA THR A 110 -15.39 -0.26 9.89
C THR A 110 -16.33 -1.27 10.51
N ASN A 111 -16.59 -1.11 11.81
CA ASN A 111 -17.49 -1.98 12.57
C ASN A 111 -18.66 -1.13 13.08
N SER A 112 -19.87 -1.67 12.99
CA SER A 112 -21.10 -1.04 13.48
C SER A 112 -22.02 -2.14 14.01
N GLY A 113 -21.98 -2.34 15.34
CA GLY A 113 -22.64 -3.47 15.99
C GLY A 113 -22.13 -4.81 15.44
N ASP A 114 -23.06 -5.67 15.04
CA ASP A 114 -22.78 -6.99 14.48
C ASP A 114 -22.38 -6.97 12.99
N ASN A 115 -22.35 -5.78 12.37
CA ASN A 115 -21.98 -5.63 10.98
C ASN A 115 -20.59 -5.02 10.84
N SER A 116 -19.83 -5.53 9.88
CA SER A 116 -18.56 -4.96 9.46
C SER A 116 -18.65 -4.54 8.01
N SER A 117 -17.85 -3.55 7.62
CA SER A 117 -17.72 -3.19 6.22
C SER A 117 -16.30 -2.78 5.86
N VAL A 118 -15.88 -3.18 4.66
CA VAL A 118 -14.57 -2.89 4.10
C VAL A 118 -14.78 -1.90 2.95
N HIS A 119 -14.18 -0.73 3.07
CA HIS A 119 -14.15 0.27 2.00
C HIS A 119 -12.78 0.20 1.31
N ILE A 120 -12.80 -0.05 0.01
CA ILE A 120 -11.61 -0.08 -0.84
C ILE A 120 -11.69 1.08 -1.81
N CYS A 121 -10.57 1.74 -2.05
CA CYS A 121 -10.42 2.57 -3.24
C CYS A 121 -9.01 2.43 -3.81
N SER A 122 -8.95 2.43 -5.12
CA SER A 122 -7.70 2.33 -5.87
C SER A 122 -7.56 3.53 -6.81
N THR A 123 -6.32 3.99 -6.97
CA THR A 123 -5.93 4.98 -7.95
C THR A 123 -4.44 4.82 -8.21
N THR A 124 -4.01 5.09 -9.43
CA THR A 124 -2.61 4.93 -9.83
C THR A 124 -1.87 6.25 -9.65
N HIS A 125 -0.92 6.32 -8.70
CA HIS A 125 -0.14 7.54 -8.40
C HIS A 125 0.70 8.06 -9.56
N SER A 126 1.17 7.15 -10.43
CA SER A 126 2.02 7.48 -11.60
C SER A 126 1.25 7.37 -12.91
N ALA A 127 -0.03 7.75 -12.90
CA ALA A 127 -0.84 7.67 -14.10
C ALA A 127 -0.53 8.79 -15.09
N LEU A 128 -0.74 8.55 -16.38
CA LEU A 128 -0.53 9.52 -17.45
C LEU A 128 -1.87 10.04 -17.94
N ARG A 129 -2.22 11.29 -17.56
CA ARG A 129 -3.49 11.92 -18.00
C ARG A 129 -3.47 12.21 -19.50
N PRO A 130 -4.58 12.17 -20.25
CA PRO A 130 -4.63 12.52 -21.67
C PRO A 130 -4.22 13.97 -21.94
N LYS A 131 -3.83 14.29 -23.17
CA LYS A 131 -3.79 15.70 -23.63
C LYS A 131 -5.22 16.09 -23.97
N TRP A 132 -5.86 16.85 -23.10
CA TRP A 132 -7.22 17.36 -23.35
C TRP A 132 -7.21 18.67 -24.14
N ASP A 133 -6.17 19.48 -23.94
CA ASP A 133 -5.98 20.74 -24.61
C ASP A 133 -4.70 20.65 -25.47
N PRO A 134 -4.74 20.98 -26.77
CA PRO A 134 -3.54 21.04 -27.60
C PRO A 134 -2.51 22.05 -27.08
N THR A 135 -2.94 23.05 -26.30
CA THR A 135 -2.09 24.05 -25.65
C THR A 135 -1.53 23.59 -24.29
N ASP A 136 -1.89 22.39 -23.81
CA ASP A 136 -1.32 21.81 -22.59
C ASP A 136 0.17 21.47 -22.81
N THR A 137 1.02 22.45 -22.51
CA THR A 137 2.48 22.33 -22.56
C THR A 137 3.05 21.73 -21.27
N SER A 138 2.22 21.25 -20.34
CA SER A 138 2.71 20.68 -19.08
C SER A 138 3.63 19.50 -19.36
N GLU A 139 4.93 19.70 -19.12
CA GLU A 139 5.94 18.65 -19.28
C GLU A 139 5.67 17.44 -18.38
N SER A 140 5.03 17.67 -17.22
CA SER A 140 4.53 16.59 -16.36
C SER A 140 3.04 16.35 -16.61
N ARG A 141 2.73 15.30 -17.37
CA ARG A 141 1.39 14.68 -17.44
C ARG A 141 1.19 13.56 -16.41
N ALA A 142 2.21 13.30 -15.59
CA ALA A 142 2.14 12.34 -14.50
C ALA A 142 1.26 12.92 -13.39
N LEU A 143 0.04 12.39 -13.29
CA LEU A 143 -0.94 12.78 -12.29
C LEU A 143 -1.68 11.54 -11.82
N GLN A 144 -1.94 11.46 -10.52
CA GLN A 144 -2.73 10.39 -9.94
C GLN A 144 -4.10 10.31 -10.63
N GLY A 145 -4.56 9.11 -10.97
CA GLY A 145 -5.84 8.90 -11.61
C GLY A 145 -6.14 7.43 -11.86
N ILE A 146 -7.31 7.18 -12.44
CA ILE A 146 -7.80 5.82 -12.69
C ILE A 146 -7.21 5.28 -13.99
N THR A 147 -6.62 4.10 -13.92
CA THR A 147 -6.02 3.39 -15.05
C THR A 147 -6.56 1.96 -15.15
N LEU A 148 -6.13 1.23 -16.18
CA LEU A 148 -6.41 -0.20 -16.29
C LEU A 148 -5.90 -1.04 -15.11
N ARG A 149 -4.91 -0.58 -14.34
CA ARG A 149 -4.45 -1.28 -13.11
C ARG A 149 -5.54 -1.30 -12.05
N ASP A 150 -6.20 -0.15 -11.88
CA ASP A 150 -7.29 0.03 -10.92
C ASP A 150 -8.51 -0.80 -11.33
N LEU A 151 -8.88 -0.74 -12.62
CA LEU A 151 -9.98 -1.54 -13.18
C LEU A 151 -9.73 -3.04 -13.04
N ARG A 152 -8.49 -3.49 -13.30
CA ARG A 152 -8.12 -4.90 -13.20
C ARG A 152 -8.16 -5.40 -11.77
N LEU A 153 -7.61 -4.65 -10.82
CA LEU A 153 -7.69 -4.98 -9.40
C LEU A 153 -9.15 -5.06 -8.94
N ALA A 154 -9.98 -4.10 -9.34
CA ALA A 154 -11.40 -4.09 -9.02
C ALA A 154 -12.15 -5.31 -9.57
N ALA A 155 -11.90 -5.69 -10.82
CA ALA A 155 -12.49 -6.88 -11.43
C ALA A 155 -12.10 -8.17 -10.69
N LEU A 156 -10.83 -8.30 -10.29
CA LEU A 156 -10.34 -9.46 -9.53
C LEU A 156 -10.97 -9.53 -8.13
N ILE A 157 -11.08 -8.40 -7.43
CA ILE A 157 -11.75 -8.32 -6.13
C ILE A 157 -13.23 -8.71 -6.27
N SER A 158 -13.91 -8.22 -7.31
CA SER A 158 -15.30 -8.59 -7.60
C SER A 158 -15.47 -10.07 -7.93
N SER A 159 -14.40 -10.76 -8.35
CA SER A 159 -14.41 -12.19 -8.66
C SER A 159 -14.11 -13.07 -7.44
N LEU A 160 -13.79 -12.49 -6.28
CA LEU A 160 -13.60 -13.24 -5.05
C LEU A 160 -14.91 -13.95 -4.63
N PRO A 161 -14.84 -15.17 -4.04
CA PRO A 161 -16.02 -15.94 -3.66
C PRO A 161 -17.00 -15.14 -2.80
N SER A 162 -18.18 -14.84 -3.34
CA SER A 162 -19.13 -13.86 -2.76
C SER A 162 -19.97 -14.40 -1.60
N ASN A 163 -19.71 -15.62 -1.12
CA ASN A 163 -20.54 -16.27 -0.10
C ASN A 163 -20.56 -15.51 1.25
N THR A 164 -19.62 -14.58 1.45
CA THR A 164 -19.44 -13.87 2.71
C THR A 164 -19.70 -12.36 2.63
N PHE A 165 -19.90 -11.81 1.43
CA PHE A 165 -19.97 -10.35 1.25
C PHE A 165 -20.97 -9.90 0.21
N ARG A 166 -21.41 -8.65 0.36
CA ARG A 166 -22.21 -7.94 -0.64
C ARG A 166 -21.64 -6.55 -0.88
N PRO A 167 -21.52 -6.11 -2.14
CA PRO A 167 -21.36 -4.69 -2.43
C PRO A 167 -22.52 -3.92 -1.79
N SER A 168 -22.20 -2.93 -0.97
CA SER A 168 -23.17 -2.07 -0.31
C SER A 168 -23.76 -1.13 -1.35
N ALA A 169 -25.04 -1.34 -1.67
CA ALA A 169 -25.74 -0.56 -2.68
C ALA A 169 -26.21 0.83 -2.18
N GLU A 170 -25.79 1.23 -0.98
CA GLU A 170 -26.32 2.37 -0.22
C GLU A 170 -25.51 3.66 -0.38
N ILE A 171 -24.32 3.64 -0.99
CA ILE A 171 -23.33 4.74 -0.77
C ILE A 171 -22.80 5.38 -2.07
N GLY A 172 -23.29 4.98 -3.23
CA GLY A 172 -22.91 5.65 -4.49
C GLY A 172 -23.74 6.90 -4.77
N PRO A 173 -23.18 7.95 -5.40
CA PRO A 173 -23.99 8.94 -6.12
C PRO A 173 -24.91 8.19 -7.12
N SER A 174 -26.05 8.81 -7.47
CA SER A 174 -27.12 8.27 -8.33
C SER A 174 -26.69 7.07 -9.18
N ARG A 175 -27.39 5.93 -9.03
CA ARG A 175 -27.16 4.65 -9.76
C ARG A 175 -27.25 4.77 -11.29
N THR A 176 -27.50 5.96 -11.82
CA THR A 176 -27.44 6.23 -13.25
C THR A 176 -26.00 6.14 -13.71
N ARG A 177 -25.73 5.13 -14.55
CA ARG A 177 -24.48 5.02 -15.30
C ARG A 177 -24.25 6.33 -16.07
N PRO A 178 -23.14 7.06 -15.82
CA PRO A 178 -22.79 8.23 -16.60
C PRO A 178 -22.45 7.83 -18.04
N THR A 179 -22.67 8.76 -18.96
CA THR A 179 -22.09 8.74 -20.30
C THR A 179 -20.57 8.92 -20.22
N TRP A 180 -19.86 8.59 -21.30
CA TRP A 180 -18.42 8.86 -21.37
C TRP A 180 -18.10 10.34 -21.23
N ASP A 181 -18.90 11.22 -21.84
CA ASP A 181 -18.71 12.67 -21.74
C ASP A 181 -18.81 13.17 -20.30
N GLU A 182 -19.84 12.74 -19.55
CA GLU A 182 -20.02 13.08 -18.13
C GLU A 182 -18.87 12.54 -17.26
N LEU A 183 -18.45 11.29 -17.50
CA LEU A 183 -17.31 10.69 -16.80
C LEU A 183 -16.03 11.47 -17.10
N SER A 184 -15.74 11.75 -18.37
CA SER A 184 -14.54 12.45 -18.79
C SER A 184 -14.48 13.87 -18.23
N ALA A 185 -15.62 14.58 -18.19
CA ALA A 185 -15.75 15.87 -17.56
C ALA A 185 -15.45 15.80 -16.05
N THR A 186 -15.95 14.77 -15.36
CA THR A 186 -15.66 14.53 -13.94
C THR A 186 -14.18 14.28 -13.70
N LEU A 187 -13.55 13.41 -14.51
CA LEU A 187 -12.12 13.12 -14.42
C LEU A 187 -11.27 14.38 -14.66
N ARG A 188 -11.63 15.22 -15.65
CA ARG A 188 -10.97 16.50 -15.94
C ARG A 188 -11.15 17.50 -14.81
N PHE A 189 -12.35 17.60 -14.25
CA PHE A 189 -12.66 18.53 -13.17
C PHE A 189 -11.76 18.27 -11.95
N TRP A 190 -11.55 17.01 -11.57
CA TRP A 190 -10.62 16.67 -10.48
C TRP A 190 -9.16 16.72 -10.90
N ALA A 191 -8.83 16.49 -12.17
CA ALA A 191 -7.46 16.62 -12.66
C ALA A 191 -6.95 18.06 -12.70
N THR A 192 -7.87 19.02 -12.80
CA THR A 192 -7.51 20.43 -12.88
C THR A 192 -6.92 20.80 -11.53
N PRO A 193 -5.64 21.23 -11.44
CA PRO A 193 -5.10 21.76 -10.20
C PRO A 193 -6.02 22.93 -9.87
N ALA A 194 -6.92 22.74 -8.89
CA ALA A 194 -7.95 23.69 -8.52
C ALA A 194 -7.23 25.02 -8.47
N SER A 195 -7.53 25.89 -9.46
CA SER A 195 -6.76 27.09 -9.80
C SER A 195 -6.32 27.66 -8.48
N GLN A 196 -5.08 27.35 -8.08
CA GLN A 196 -4.68 27.61 -6.70
C GLN A 196 -5.01 29.08 -6.58
N PRO A 197 -5.86 29.52 -5.63
CA PRO A 197 -6.05 30.94 -5.45
C PRO A 197 -4.63 31.42 -5.35
N THR A 198 -4.17 32.10 -6.41
CA THR A 198 -2.82 32.60 -6.48
C THR A 198 -2.85 33.45 -5.26
N ARG A 199 -2.16 33.00 -4.22
CA ARG A 199 -2.10 33.74 -2.98
C ARG A 199 -1.31 34.94 -3.42
N THR A 200 -2.03 35.93 -3.95
CA THR A 200 -1.55 37.26 -4.19
C THR A 200 -0.99 37.56 -2.84
N LYS A 201 0.34 37.63 -2.79
CA LYS A 201 1.01 38.27 -1.69
C LYS A 201 0.54 39.72 -1.81
N GLU A 202 -0.68 40.00 -1.36
CA GLU A 202 -1.02 41.31 -0.87
C GLU A 202 0.00 41.52 0.23
N SER A 203 0.96 42.35 -0.12
CA SER A 203 1.99 42.90 0.73
C SER A 203 1.31 43.48 1.95
N SER A 204 1.14 42.67 3.00
CA SER A 204 0.92 43.18 4.34
C SER A 204 2.26 43.75 4.82
N ASP A 205 2.59 44.93 4.30
CA ASP A 205 3.54 45.85 4.90
C ASP A 205 2.97 46.23 6.27
N GLY A 206 3.24 45.42 7.28
CA GLY A 206 2.54 45.51 8.56
C GLY A 206 3.11 44.60 9.62
N ALA A 207 4.36 44.89 10.01
CA ALA A 207 4.91 44.75 11.34
C ALA A 207 4.33 43.66 12.27
N THR A 208 5.04 42.55 12.42
CA THR A 208 5.48 42.08 13.76
C THR A 208 6.78 41.29 13.60
N ASP A 209 7.86 41.96 13.98
CA ASP A 209 9.20 41.43 14.14
C ASP A 209 9.21 40.53 15.38
N GLY A 210 9.45 39.22 15.21
CA GLY A 210 9.26 38.26 16.31
C GLY A 210 9.52 36.79 15.98
N MET A 211 10.80 36.44 15.76
CA MET A 211 11.39 35.15 16.14
C MET A 211 10.71 33.84 15.71
N ILE A 212 10.37 33.67 14.43
CA ILE A 212 10.50 32.34 13.80
C ILE A 212 11.12 32.51 12.42
N ALA A 213 12.46 32.58 12.38
CA ALA A 213 13.22 32.29 11.17
C ALA A 213 13.00 30.80 10.81
N ARG A 214 11.84 30.49 10.22
CA ARG A 214 11.59 29.24 9.51
C ARG A 214 12.61 29.21 8.38
N ARG A 215 13.74 28.56 8.67
CA ARG A 215 14.78 28.13 7.73
C ARG A 215 14.09 27.83 6.41
N GLU A 216 14.17 28.75 5.46
CA GLU A 216 13.72 28.50 4.09
C GLU A 216 14.40 27.19 3.71
N LYS A 217 13.62 26.14 3.52
CA LYS A 217 14.13 24.84 3.10
C LYS A 217 14.67 25.09 1.71
N LYS A 218 15.95 25.47 1.60
CA LYS A 218 16.69 25.51 0.36
C LYS A 218 16.32 24.24 -0.38
N ASN A 219 15.71 24.38 -1.55
CA ASN A 219 15.32 23.23 -2.37
C ASN A 219 16.54 22.31 -2.46
N PRO A 220 16.46 21.07 -1.96
CA PRO A 220 17.63 20.22 -1.86
C PRO A 220 18.15 19.97 -3.27
N VAL A 221 19.35 20.47 -3.55
CA VAL A 221 20.08 20.14 -4.77
C VAL A 221 20.45 18.65 -4.73
N CYS A 222 20.36 18.00 -5.88
CA CYS A 222 20.66 16.59 -6.02
C CYS A 222 22.13 16.32 -5.68
N ALA A 223 22.42 15.53 -4.65
CA ALA A 223 23.82 15.24 -4.29
C ALA A 223 24.58 14.39 -5.33
N ALA A 224 23.88 13.82 -6.33
CA ALA A 224 24.51 13.12 -7.45
C ALA A 224 24.89 14.08 -8.59
N CYS A 225 23.95 14.90 -9.08
CA CYS A 225 24.17 15.72 -10.29
C CYS A 225 24.05 17.25 -10.08
N ALA A 226 23.90 17.70 -8.84
CA ALA A 226 23.65 19.11 -8.46
C ALA A 226 22.36 19.74 -9.04
N GLY A 227 21.52 18.99 -9.76
CA GLY A 227 20.26 19.49 -10.32
C GLY A 227 19.17 19.78 -9.27
N PRO A 228 18.11 20.53 -9.64
CA PRO A 228 17.03 20.95 -8.73
C PRO A 228 15.98 19.84 -8.52
N HIS A 229 16.41 18.68 -8.05
CA HIS A 229 15.54 17.54 -7.74
C HIS A 229 16.10 16.71 -6.58
N PRO A 230 15.25 15.97 -5.85
CA PRO A 230 15.73 15.08 -4.79
C PRO A 230 16.52 13.91 -5.37
N ILE A 231 17.51 13.41 -4.64
CA ILE A 231 18.43 12.39 -5.16
C ILE A 231 17.75 11.09 -5.60
N ASN A 232 16.60 10.73 -5.01
CA ASN A 232 15.85 9.53 -5.37
C ASN A 232 15.22 9.59 -6.77
N THR A 233 15.08 10.77 -7.37
CA THR A 233 14.53 10.95 -8.73
C THR A 233 15.62 11.25 -9.76
N CYS A 234 16.90 11.20 -9.38
CA CYS A 234 18.00 11.57 -10.26
C CYS A 234 18.30 10.49 -11.32
N PRO A 235 18.21 10.81 -12.63
CA PRO A 235 18.46 9.83 -13.69
C PRO A 235 19.93 9.38 -13.74
N ASN A 236 20.86 10.22 -13.29
CA ASN A 236 22.29 9.94 -13.32
C ASN A 236 22.82 9.28 -12.02
N ARG A 237 21.96 8.99 -11.04
CA ARG A 237 22.36 8.50 -9.71
C ARG A 237 23.16 7.20 -9.72
N HIS A 238 22.91 6.33 -10.69
CA HIS A 238 23.58 5.04 -10.84
C HIS A 238 24.96 5.15 -11.52
N ARG A 239 25.26 6.28 -12.18
CA ARG A 239 26.53 6.52 -12.89
C ARG A 239 27.57 7.20 -12.01
N ILE A 240 27.15 7.75 -10.88
CA ILE A 240 27.99 8.54 -9.97
C ILE A 240 28.13 7.75 -8.68
N PRO A 241 29.36 7.36 -8.28
CA PRO A 241 29.55 6.61 -7.05
C PRO A 241 29.12 7.48 -5.85
N PRO A 242 28.32 6.93 -4.92
CA PRO A 242 27.93 7.67 -3.72
C PRO A 242 29.15 7.92 -2.82
N PRO A 243 29.18 9.03 -2.05
CA PRO A 243 30.13 9.15 -0.95
C PRO A 243 29.85 8.08 0.11
N PRO A 244 30.83 7.73 0.96
CA PRO A 244 30.62 6.81 2.08
C PRO A 244 29.41 7.23 2.92
N CYS A 245 28.53 6.27 3.20
CA CYS A 245 27.29 6.54 3.91
C CYS A 245 27.58 6.94 5.36
N ALA A 246 27.22 8.16 5.76
CA ALA A 246 27.44 8.64 7.14
C ALA A 246 26.77 7.79 8.26
N LEU A 247 25.88 6.86 7.92
CA LEU A 247 25.20 5.99 8.87
C LEU A 247 25.96 4.69 9.14
N CYS A 248 26.58 4.09 8.11
CA CYS A 248 27.19 2.75 8.20
C CYS A 248 28.47 2.59 7.36
N ASP A 249 29.03 3.68 6.85
CA ASP A 249 30.26 3.78 6.06
C ASP A 249 30.30 2.95 4.76
N GLY A 250 29.14 2.41 4.32
CA GLY A 250 29.02 1.65 3.07
C GLY A 250 28.87 2.52 1.82
N SER A 251 29.14 1.92 0.65
CA SER A 251 29.05 2.58 -0.67
C SER A 251 27.63 2.64 -1.21
N HIS A 252 26.76 3.41 -0.57
CA HIS A 252 25.39 3.67 -1.03
C HIS A 252 24.95 5.09 -0.67
N TRP A 253 23.98 5.64 -1.42
CA TRP A 253 23.39 6.92 -1.06
C TRP A 253 22.65 6.81 0.26
N ARG A 254 22.68 7.87 1.09
CA ARG A 254 22.02 7.89 2.40
C ARG A 254 20.55 7.45 2.37
N VAL A 255 19.83 7.76 1.29
CA VAL A 255 18.41 7.39 1.09
C VAL A 255 18.20 5.88 0.90
N ASP A 256 19.24 5.14 0.50
CA ASP A 256 19.17 3.68 0.33
C ASP A 256 19.71 2.92 1.54
N CYS A 257 20.26 3.61 2.54
CA CYS A 257 20.94 2.97 3.65
C CYS A 257 19.99 2.03 4.42
N PRO A 258 20.34 0.74 4.59
CA PRO A 258 19.50 -0.21 5.32
C PRO A 258 19.29 0.21 6.78
N VAL A 259 20.35 0.72 7.43
CA VAL A 259 20.31 1.23 8.81
C VAL A 259 19.36 2.44 8.92
N GLY A 260 19.32 3.29 7.90
CA GLY A 260 18.42 4.45 7.84
C GLY A 260 16.95 4.04 7.77
N LYS A 261 16.63 3.04 6.93
CA LYS A 261 15.26 2.52 6.78
C LYS A 261 14.74 1.89 8.08
N GLU A 262 15.60 1.19 8.81
CA GLU A 262 15.24 0.56 10.09
C GLU A 262 15.02 1.58 11.22
N SER A 263 15.82 2.66 11.25
CA SER A 263 15.60 3.79 12.16
C SER A 263 14.27 4.48 11.93
N GLN A 264 13.88 4.68 10.68
CA GLN A 264 12.58 5.29 10.34
C GLN A 264 11.40 4.40 10.73
N ARG A 265 11.53 3.07 10.57
CA ARG A 265 10.49 2.11 10.96
C ARG A 265 10.33 1.98 12.48
N SER A 266 11.43 1.99 13.21
CA SER A 266 11.43 1.77 14.67
C SER A 266 11.19 3.04 15.50
N GLY A 267 11.21 4.23 14.87
CA GLY A 267 11.13 5.52 15.57
C GLY A 267 12.33 5.80 16.48
N LYS A 268 13.33 4.91 16.54
CA LYS A 268 14.53 5.06 17.36
C LYS A 268 15.52 5.98 16.66
N ARG A 269 16.13 6.90 17.42
CA ARG A 269 17.20 7.77 16.92
C ARG A 269 18.40 6.93 16.46
N VAL A 270 18.98 7.26 15.31
CA VAL A 270 20.15 6.58 14.72
C VAL A 270 21.30 6.36 15.73
N SER A 271 21.50 7.29 16.66
CA SER A 271 22.53 7.18 17.71
C SER A 271 22.32 6.00 18.65
N GLN A 272 21.07 5.57 18.86
CA GLN A 272 20.75 4.38 19.65
C GLN A 272 21.04 3.09 18.89
N ILE A 273 20.87 3.09 17.56
CA ILE A 273 21.06 1.91 16.70
C ILE A 273 22.55 1.51 16.62
N LYS A 274 23.46 2.50 16.52
CA LYS A 274 24.91 2.24 16.57
C LYS A 274 25.36 1.59 17.89
N LYS A 275 24.67 1.85 19.01
CA LYS A 275 24.95 1.23 20.31
C LYS A 275 24.48 -0.22 20.39
N THR A 276 23.38 -0.57 19.73
CA THR A 276 22.84 -1.95 19.69
C THR A 276 23.56 -2.87 18.71
N LEU A 277 24.05 -2.37 17.57
CA LEU A 277 24.79 -3.21 16.60
C LEU A 277 26.22 -3.57 17.06
N ALA A 278 26.77 -2.86 18.05
CA ALA A 278 28.08 -3.15 18.63
C ALA A 278 28.02 -4.13 19.83
N GLN A 279 26.86 -4.71 20.13
CA GLN A 279 26.69 -5.65 21.24
C GLN A 279 26.33 -7.05 20.69
N THR A 280 27.32 -7.74 20.13
CA THR A 280 27.27 -9.21 20.12
C THR A 280 27.29 -9.69 21.57
N PRO A 281 26.43 -10.63 21.98
CA PRO A 281 26.45 -11.16 23.33
C PRO A 281 27.83 -11.80 23.60
N VAL A 282 28.34 -11.58 24.82
CA VAL A 282 29.67 -12.05 25.26
C VAL A 282 29.77 -13.58 25.21
N ASN A 283 28.63 -14.26 25.34
CA ASN A 283 28.54 -15.71 25.30
C ASN A 283 27.74 -16.16 24.06
N PRO A 284 28.18 -17.25 23.38
CA PRO A 284 27.43 -17.83 22.27
C PRO A 284 26.04 -18.31 22.70
N CYS A 285 25.08 -18.30 21.77
CA CYS A 285 23.71 -18.74 22.02
C CYS A 285 23.69 -20.19 22.54
N PRO A 286 23.04 -20.48 23.69
CA PRO A 286 23.05 -21.83 24.26
C PRO A 286 22.31 -22.86 23.40
N ASN A 287 21.42 -22.43 22.49
CA ASN A 287 20.66 -23.34 21.62
C ASN A 287 21.45 -23.78 20.37
N CYS A 288 22.39 -22.97 19.88
CA CYS A 288 23.07 -23.27 18.61
C CYS A 288 24.56 -22.88 18.53
N GLY A 289 25.13 -22.29 19.59
CA GLY A 289 26.52 -21.82 19.61
C GLY A 289 26.80 -20.53 18.82
N GLY A 290 25.78 -19.88 18.24
CA GLY A 290 25.96 -18.71 17.36
C GLY A 290 26.06 -17.38 18.13
N ALA A 291 26.72 -16.38 17.53
CA ALA A 291 26.87 -15.02 18.10
C ALA A 291 25.62 -14.15 17.90
N HIS A 292 24.52 -14.48 18.58
CA HIS A 292 23.26 -13.73 18.60
C HIS A 292 22.53 -13.90 19.95
N TRP A 293 21.57 -13.02 20.25
CA TRP A 293 20.77 -13.11 21.47
C TRP A 293 19.79 -14.29 21.39
N MET A 294 19.45 -14.91 22.53
CA MET A 294 18.57 -16.09 22.57
C MET A 294 17.20 -15.87 21.90
N ALA A 295 16.67 -14.65 21.98
CA ALA A 295 15.40 -14.27 21.34
C ALA A 295 15.45 -14.27 19.80
N ASP A 296 16.65 -14.17 19.21
CA ASP A 296 16.87 -14.09 17.77
C ASP A 296 17.34 -15.43 17.17
N CYS A 297 17.39 -16.50 17.98
CA CYS A 297 17.85 -17.81 17.54
C CYS A 297 16.84 -18.44 16.58
N ARG A 298 17.27 -18.71 15.34
CA ARG A 298 16.43 -19.36 14.31
C ARG A 298 16.43 -20.89 14.39
N VAL A 299 17.26 -21.47 15.25
CA VAL A 299 17.21 -22.91 15.52
C VAL A 299 15.97 -23.15 16.38
N PRO A 300 15.03 -24.02 15.95
CA PRO A 300 13.87 -24.35 16.75
C PRO A 300 14.33 -24.82 18.13
N GLN A 301 13.74 -24.27 19.20
CA GLN A 301 14.01 -24.81 20.53
C GLN A 301 13.55 -26.27 20.53
N ALA A 302 14.45 -27.19 20.89
CA ALA A 302 14.07 -28.57 21.08
C ALA A 302 12.90 -28.60 22.09
N PRO A 303 11.81 -29.33 21.79
CA PRO A 303 10.70 -29.43 22.73
C PRO A 303 11.24 -29.89 24.10
N PRO A 304 10.75 -29.34 25.22
CA PRO A 304 11.22 -29.73 26.56
C PRO A 304 11.22 -31.25 26.81
N GLN A 305 10.38 -31.98 26.08
CA GLN A 305 10.19 -33.41 26.20
C GLN A 305 11.30 -34.28 25.57
N LEU A 306 12.24 -33.68 24.82
CA LEU A 306 13.40 -34.40 24.26
C LEU A 306 14.66 -34.34 25.13
N VAL A 307 14.70 -33.47 26.13
CA VAL A 307 15.83 -33.38 27.08
C VAL A 307 15.75 -34.47 28.15
N GLU A 308 14.54 -34.95 28.46
CA GLU A 308 14.31 -36.04 29.42
C GLU A 308 14.62 -37.43 28.83
N ALA A 309 14.55 -37.58 27.50
CA ALA A 309 14.84 -38.84 26.80
C ALA A 309 16.33 -39.08 26.49
N LEU A 310 17.21 -38.10 26.75
CA LEU A 310 18.66 -38.20 26.55
C LEU A 310 19.47 -38.24 27.86
N GLN A 311 18.80 -38.35 29.01
CA GLN A 311 19.47 -38.75 30.25
C GLN A 311 19.83 -40.24 30.16
N LEU A 312 20.93 -40.52 29.46
CA LEU A 312 21.59 -41.83 29.53
C LEU A 312 21.87 -42.11 31.02
N PRO A 313 21.59 -43.33 31.51
CA PRO A 313 21.89 -43.70 32.88
C PRO A 313 23.38 -43.49 33.12
N VAL A 314 23.71 -42.59 34.04
CA VAL A 314 25.07 -42.46 34.56
C VAL A 314 25.42 -43.83 35.14
N PRO A 315 26.46 -44.53 34.63
CA PRO A 315 26.89 -45.78 35.22
C PRO A 315 27.22 -45.51 36.69
N LYS A 316 26.61 -46.30 37.58
CA LYS A 316 26.97 -46.31 39.01
C LYS A 316 28.45 -46.68 39.07
N ILE A 317 29.30 -45.69 39.34
CA ILE A 317 30.66 -45.94 39.76
C ILE A 317 30.52 -46.42 41.19
N ASP A 318 30.68 -47.73 41.40
CA ASP A 318 30.76 -48.28 42.74
C ASP A 318 31.90 -47.57 43.49
N PRO A 319 31.66 -47.12 44.73
CA PRO A 319 32.69 -46.43 45.49
C PRO A 319 33.89 -47.35 45.67
N PHE A 320 35.02 -46.89 45.14
CA PHE A 320 36.34 -47.49 45.32
C PHE A 320 36.59 -47.62 46.83
N GLU A 321 36.57 -48.84 47.35
CA GLU A 321 36.95 -49.14 48.73
C GLU A 321 38.43 -48.77 48.92
N ALA A 322 38.66 -47.60 49.50
CA ALA A 322 39.97 -47.20 49.99
C ALA A 322 40.29 -48.04 51.24
N ASN A 323 40.96 -49.17 51.03
CA ASN A 323 41.64 -49.92 52.09
C ASN A 323 42.77 -49.05 52.67
N GLY A 324 42.43 -48.29 53.71
CA GLY A 324 43.38 -47.66 54.61
C GLY A 324 44.00 -48.72 55.52
N GLY A 325 45.04 -49.40 55.03
CA GLY A 325 45.93 -50.19 55.87
C GLY A 325 46.72 -49.28 56.81
N LYS A 326 46.54 -49.48 58.13
CA LYS A 326 47.46 -49.01 59.16
C LYS A 326 48.78 -49.77 59.02
N VAL A 327 49.87 -49.03 58.95
CA VAL A 327 51.22 -49.53 59.20
C VAL A 327 51.61 -49.00 60.58
N ASP A 328 51.91 -49.92 61.49
CA ASP A 328 52.62 -49.66 62.75
C ASP A 328 54.14 -49.60 62.48
#